data_AF-A0A3T0MA48-F1
#
_entry.id   AF-A0A3T0MA48-F1
#
_cell.length_a   1.000
_cell.length_b   1.000
_cell.length_c   1.000
_cell.angle_alpha   90.00
_cell.angle_beta   90.00
_cell.angle_gamma   90.00
#
_symmetry.space_group_name_H-M   'P 1'
#
loop_
_entity.id
_entity.type
_entity.pdbx_description
1 polymer ?
#
loop_
_entity_poly.entity_id
_entity_poly.type
_entity_poly.pdbx_seq_one_letter_code
_entity_poly.pdbx_strand_id
1 'polypeptide(L)' 'MPNWFQNQIRKAFYEKDYYQVKMLNQCWFFYQKKESLRL' A
#
# COMPACT_ATOMS: atom_id res chain seq x y z
N MET A 1 -1.28 8.14 -1.56
CA MET A 1 -1.35 7.13 -0.49
C MET A 1 -1.47 7.84 0.84
N PRO A 2 -2.53 7.63 1.64
CA PRO A 2 -2.71 8.29 2.93
C PRO A 2 -1.53 8.07 3.87
N ASN A 3 -1.28 9.02 4.77
CA ASN A 3 -0.16 8.97 5.72
C ASN A 3 -0.19 7.69 6.58
N TRP A 4 -1.37 7.24 7.01
CA TRP A 4 -1.52 6.00 7.77
C TRP A 4 -1.04 4.77 6.98
N PHE A 5 -1.27 4.74 5.67
CA PHE A 5 -0.87 3.63 4.81
C PHE A 5 0.63 3.65 4.52
N GLN A 6 1.19 4.84 4.35
CA GLN A 6 2.64 5.03 4.24
C GLN A 6 3.37 4.51 5.48
N ASN A 7 2.84 4.78 6.68
CA ASN A 7 3.42 4.29 7.93
C ASN A 7 3.41 2.75 8.01
N GLN A 8 2.36 2.09 7.51
CA GLN A 8 2.29 0.62 7.46
C GLN A 8 3.37 0.03 6.53
N ILE A 9 3.54 0.59 5.32
CA ILE A 9 4.62 0.14 4.41
C ILE A 9 6.00 0.40 5.02
N ARG A 10 6.18 1.55 5.66
CA ARG A 10 7.46 1.92 6.27
C ARG A 10 7.85 0.95 7.39
N LYS A 11 6.89 0.56 8.22
CA LYS A 11 7.09 -0.46 9.26
C LYS A 11 7.48 -1.82 8.66
N ALA A 12 6.70 -2.31 7.68
CA ALA A 12 6.99 -3.56 6.99
C ALA A 12 8.39 -3.58 6.35
N PHE A 13 8.80 -2.44 5.77
CA PHE A 13 10.13 -2.27 5.21
C PHE A 13 11.23 -2.34 6.28
N TYR A 14 11.08 -1.67 7.42
CA TYR A 14 12.06 -1.74 8.52
C TYR A 14 12.15 -3.15 9.13
N GLU A 15 11.04 -3.88 9.19
CA GLU A 15 10.99 -5.27 9.65
C GLU A 15 11.50 -6.27 8.59
N LYS A 16 11.87 -5.79 7.40
CA LYS A 16 12.26 -6.60 6.23
C LYS A 16 11.20 -7.63 5.81
N ASP A 17 9.93 -7.34 6.07
CA ASP A 17 8.81 -8.13 5.57
C ASP A 17 8.47 -7.72 4.13
N TYR A 18 9.22 -8.27 3.19
CA TYR A 18 9.03 -8.01 1.76
C TYR A 18 7.65 -8.48 1.24
N TYR A 19 7.06 -9.50 1.86
CA TYR A 19 5.74 -10.00 1.49
C TYR A 19 4.67 -8.96 1.84
N GLN A 20 4.73 -8.41 3.05
CA GLN A 20 3.80 -7.39 3.50
C GLN A 20 3.96 -6.10 2.69
N VAL A 21 5.18 -5.68 2.37
CA VAL A 21 5.41 -4.52 1.47
C VAL A 21 4.78 -4.73 0.10
N LYS A 22 4.96 -5.92 -0.51
CA LYS A 22 4.39 -6.25 -1.82
C LYS A 22 2.86 -6.27 -1.77
N MET A 23 2.27 -6.90 -0.76
CA MET A 23 0.83 -6.97 -0.58
C MET A 23 0.22 -5.58 -0.39
N LEU A 24 0.78 -4.76 0.50
CA LEU A 24 0.32 -3.39 0.73
C LEU A 24 0.38 -2.55 -0.55
N ASN A 25 1.47 -2.64 -1.31
CA ASN A 25 1.56 -1.95 -2.60
C ASN A 25 0.47 -2.43 -3.58
N GLN A 26 0.22 -3.73 -3.69
CA GLN A 26 -0.86 -4.27 -4.53
C GLN A 26 -2.25 -3.75 -4.10
N CYS A 27 -2.53 -3.71 -2.80
CA CYS A 27 -3.76 -3.14 -2.26
C CYS A 27 -3.91 -1.66 -2.63
N TRP A 28 -2.82 -0.87 -2.53
CA TRP A 28 -2.85 0.54 -2.89
C TRP A 28 -3.17 0.75 -4.37
N PHE A 29 -2.52 0.00 -5.27
CA PHE A 29 -2.81 0.08 -6.70
C PHE A 29 -4.24 -0.35 -7.04
N PHE A 30 -4.76 -1.38 -6.38
CA PHE A 30 -6.16 -1.80 -6.56
C PHE A 30 -7.14 -0.71 -6.13
N TYR A 31 -6.89 -0.09 -4.96
CA TYR A 31 -7.69 1.03 -4.47
C TYR A 31 -7.66 2.22 -5.44
N GLN A 32 -6.47 2.62 -5.91
CA GLN A 32 -6.36 3.72 -6.89
C GLN A 32 -7.08 3.41 -8.20
N LYS A 33 -6.97 2.19 -8.72
CA LYS A 33 -7.65 1.78 -9.96
C LYS A 33 -9.17 1.84 -9.80
N LYS A 34 -9.69 1.44 -8.65
CA LYS A 34 -11.13 1.53 -8.35
C LYS A 34 -11.59 2.98 -8.26
N GLU A 35 -10.78 3.85 -7.67
CA GLU A 35 -11.10 5.28 -7.54
C GLU A 35 -11.03 6.00 -8.89
N SER A 36 -10.05 5.68 -9.74
CA SER A 36 -9.94 6.25 -11.09
C SER A 36 -11.05 5.80 -12.04
N LEU A 37 -11.65 4.62 -11.80
CA LEU A 37 -12.79 4.11 -12.57
C LEU A 37 -14.15 4.66 -12.09
N ARG A 38 -14.16 5.45 -11.02
CA ARG A 38 -15.35 6.03 -10.40
C ARG A 38 -15.60 7.49 -10.80
N LEU A 39 -14.66 8.07 -11.54
CA LEU A 39 -14.74 9.37 -12.22
C LEU A 39 -15.16 9.16 -13.68
#